data_AF-A0A942NVQ4-F1
#
_entry.id   AF-A0A942NVQ4-F1
#
_cell.length_a   1.000
_cell.length_b   1.000
_cell.length_c   1.000
_cell.angle_alpha   90.00
_cell.angle_beta   90.00
_cell.angle_gamma   90.00
#
_symmetry.space_group_name_H-M   'P 1'
#
loop_
_entity.id
_entity.type
_entity.pdbx_description
1 polymer ?
#
loop_
_entity_poly.entity_id
_entity_poly.type
_entity_poly.pdbx_seq_one_letter_code
_entity_poly.pdbx_strand_id
1 'polypeptide(L)'
;MEPQTTAEAMLIAACGINCRSCMAWLRTRNRCNGCKATVGPKANHCSSCVIRNCPQLAASSKGLCFECNDFPCRRLRQLDKRYRLKYNENLIGNLQRIQHIGIDQFMAFQQLKWQCAHCGALLSVHRPNCKQCGKPRETAEG
;
A
#
# COMPACT_ATOMS: atom_id res chain seq x y z
N MET A 1 -10.82 20.17 -12.25
CA MET A 1 -10.04 19.23 -11.40
C MET A 1 -10.99 18.79 -10.31
N GLU A 2 -11.55 17.58 -10.43
CA GLU A 2 -12.47 17.06 -9.41
C GLU A 2 -11.70 16.58 -8.17
N PRO A 3 -12.25 16.76 -6.95
CA PRO A 3 -11.60 16.34 -5.72
C PRO A 3 -11.67 14.81 -5.57
N GLN A 4 -10.54 14.10 -5.77
CA GLN A 4 -10.47 12.64 -5.66
C GLN A 4 -10.24 12.11 -4.23
N THR A 5 -10.48 12.91 -3.20
CA THR A 5 -9.78 12.83 -1.90
C THR A 5 -10.40 11.91 -0.83
N THR A 6 -11.32 11.00 -1.14
CA THR A 6 -11.86 10.04 -0.14
C THR A 6 -11.81 8.58 -0.57
N ALA A 7 -12.19 8.26 -1.80
CA ALA A 7 -12.19 6.89 -2.31
C ALA A 7 -10.75 6.35 -2.49
N GLU A 8 -9.82 7.18 -2.94
CA GLU A 8 -8.43 6.78 -3.14
C GLU A 8 -7.69 6.57 -1.81
N ALA A 9 -8.03 7.34 -0.77
CA ALA A 9 -7.50 7.18 0.57
C ALA A 9 -7.81 5.80 1.18
N MET A 10 -8.93 5.17 0.79
CA MET A 10 -9.30 3.81 1.22
C MET A 10 -8.36 2.73 0.67
N LEU A 11 -7.53 3.06 -0.33
CA LEU A 11 -6.53 2.15 -0.89
C LEU A 11 -5.25 2.13 -0.09
N ILE A 12 -5.09 3.00 0.92
CA ILE A 12 -4.02 2.88 1.91
C ILE A 12 -4.43 1.86 2.97
N ALA A 13 -3.76 0.72 2.98
CA ALA A 13 -3.98 -0.32 3.98
C ALA A 13 -3.54 0.13 5.38
N ALA A 14 -4.04 -0.55 6.42
CA ALA A 14 -3.66 -0.29 7.81
C ALA A 14 -2.14 -0.29 8.04
N CYS A 15 -1.39 -1.13 7.32
CA CYS A 15 0.07 -1.21 7.38
C CYS A 15 0.82 -0.14 6.56
N GLY A 16 0.13 0.77 5.87
CA GLY A 16 0.76 1.84 5.07
C GLY A 16 1.14 1.46 3.64
N ILE A 17 0.72 0.29 3.15
CA ILE A 17 0.88 -0.03 1.72
C ILE A 17 -0.23 0.62 0.90
N ASN A 18 0.11 1.18 -0.26
CA ASN A 18 -0.85 1.56 -1.29
C ASN A 18 -1.30 0.30 -2.05
N CYS A 19 -2.55 -0.12 -1.87
CA CYS A 19 -3.09 -1.30 -2.53
C CYS A 19 -3.09 -1.19 -4.06
N ARG A 20 -3.05 0.02 -4.66
CA ARG A 20 -2.98 0.19 -6.12
C ARG A 20 -1.73 -0.46 -6.73
N SER A 21 -0.60 -0.45 -6.00
CA SER A 21 0.63 -1.11 -6.46
C SER A 21 0.66 -2.61 -6.15
N CYS A 22 -0.33 -3.14 -5.42
CA CYS A 22 -0.39 -4.57 -5.11
C CYS A 22 -0.76 -5.39 -6.35
N MET A 23 -0.07 -6.52 -6.55
CA MET A 23 -0.35 -7.44 -7.65
C MET A 23 -1.78 -7.97 -7.62
N ALA A 24 -2.36 -8.15 -6.42
CA ALA A 24 -3.75 -8.61 -6.28
C ALA A 24 -4.77 -7.57 -6.78
N TRP A 25 -4.45 -6.27 -6.62
CA TRP A 25 -5.24 -5.18 -7.19
C TRP A 25 -5.06 -5.07 -8.71
N LEU A 26 -3.85 -5.36 -9.21
CA LEU A 26 -3.54 -5.29 -10.64
C LEU A 26 -4.05 -6.50 -11.46
N ARG A 27 -4.80 -7.42 -10.86
CA ARG A 27 -5.39 -8.57 -11.58
C ARG A 27 -6.50 -8.09 -12.54
N THR A 28 -6.62 -8.80 -13.66
CA THR A 28 -7.69 -8.61 -14.65
C THR A 28 -8.96 -9.37 -14.28
N ARG A 29 -8.82 -10.53 -13.60
CA ARG A 29 -9.92 -11.34 -13.07
C ARG A 29 -9.79 -11.45 -11.55
N ASN A 30 -10.91 -11.47 -10.83
CA ASN A 30 -10.95 -11.54 -9.36
C ASN A 30 -10.02 -10.51 -8.71
N ARG A 31 -10.09 -9.27 -9.21
CA ARG A 31 -9.33 -8.12 -8.71
C ARG A 31 -9.65 -7.90 -7.24
N CYS A 32 -8.61 -7.81 -6.41
CA CYS A 32 -8.78 -7.47 -5.00
C CYS A 32 -9.18 -5.99 -4.88
N ASN A 33 -10.24 -5.69 -4.12
CA ASN A 33 -10.71 -4.32 -3.87
C ASN A 33 -9.89 -3.56 -2.80
N GLY A 34 -8.70 -4.04 -2.45
CA GLY A 34 -7.84 -3.41 -1.46
C GLY A 34 -8.11 -3.89 -0.02
N CYS A 35 -7.15 -3.64 0.87
CA CYS A 35 -7.14 -4.22 2.21
C CYS A 35 -8.28 -3.71 3.09
N LYS A 36 -8.64 -2.42 2.99
CA LYS A 36 -9.72 -1.82 3.77
C LYS A 36 -11.12 -2.10 3.21
N ALA A 37 -11.24 -2.54 1.95
CA ALA A 37 -12.55 -2.82 1.38
C ALA A 37 -13.29 -3.92 2.15
N THR A 38 -14.56 -3.64 2.47
CA THR A 38 -15.49 -4.56 3.13
C THR A 38 -16.33 -5.35 2.14
N VAL A 39 -16.48 -4.85 0.90
CA VAL A 39 -17.29 -5.45 -0.17
C VAL A 39 -16.43 -5.83 -1.37
N GLY A 40 -16.84 -6.90 -2.06
CA GLY A 40 -16.26 -7.38 -3.31
C GLY A 40 -15.01 -8.24 -3.15
N PRO A 41 -14.38 -8.64 -4.27
CA PRO A 41 -13.37 -9.68 -4.25
C PRO A 41 -12.15 -9.26 -3.44
N LYS A 42 -11.57 -10.25 -2.75
CA LYS A 42 -10.40 -10.04 -1.90
C LYS A 42 -9.49 -11.25 -1.99
N ALA A 43 -8.19 -11.02 -2.13
CA ALA A 43 -7.24 -12.11 -2.11
C ALA A 43 -7.15 -12.73 -0.70
N ASN A 44 -7.01 -14.05 -0.60
CA ASN A 44 -6.99 -14.77 0.68
C ASN A 44 -5.96 -14.22 1.67
N HIS A 45 -4.75 -13.89 1.20
CA HIS A 45 -3.70 -13.33 2.05
C HIS A 45 -4.03 -11.90 2.55
N CYS A 46 -4.92 -11.17 1.87
CA CYS A 46 -5.43 -9.88 2.33
C CYS A 46 -6.58 -10.08 3.33
N SER A 47 -7.50 -11.03 3.09
CA SER A 47 -8.64 -11.27 3.98
C SER A 47 -8.22 -11.87 5.33
N SER A 48 -7.25 -12.78 5.35
CA SER A 48 -6.74 -13.40 6.59
C SER A 48 -5.58 -12.63 7.24
N CYS A 49 -5.23 -11.43 6.74
CA CYS A 49 -4.08 -10.68 7.24
C CYS A 49 -4.25 -10.27 8.72
N VAL A 50 -3.29 -10.65 9.56
CA VAL A 50 -3.28 -10.33 11.00
C VAL A 50 -3.21 -8.83 11.31
N ILE A 51 -2.67 -8.02 10.40
CA ILE A 51 -2.65 -6.55 10.57
C ILE A 51 -4.01 -5.99 10.23
N ARG A 52 -4.61 -6.39 9.09
CA ARG A 52 -5.97 -5.96 8.70
C ARG A 52 -6.99 -6.29 9.77
N ASN A 53 -6.91 -7.49 10.34
CA ASN A 53 -7.86 -8.00 11.33
C ASN A 53 -7.42 -7.69 12.77
N CYS A 54 -6.49 -6.73 12.96
CA CYS A 54 -6.06 -6.34 14.28
C CYS A 54 -7.21 -5.62 15.01
N PRO A 55 -7.64 -6.10 16.20
CA PRO A 55 -8.77 -5.50 16.91
C PRO A 55 -8.51 -4.05 17.33
N GLN A 56 -7.24 -3.69 17.55
CA GLN A 56 -6.84 -2.32 17.91
C GLN A 56 -7.13 -1.29 16.80
N LEU A 57 -7.37 -1.73 15.55
CA LEU A 57 -7.74 -0.82 14.47
C LEU A 57 -9.16 -0.27 14.62
N ALA A 58 -10.03 -0.92 15.40
CA ALA A 58 -11.40 -0.42 15.64
C ALA A 58 -11.40 0.91 16.43
N ALA A 59 -10.36 1.15 17.23
CA ALA A 59 -10.18 2.40 17.97
C ALA A 59 -9.50 3.51 17.13
N SER A 60 -9.08 3.21 15.90
CA SER A 60 -8.31 4.13 15.05
C SER A 60 -9.23 4.90 14.11
N SER A 61 -9.12 6.22 14.12
CA SER A 61 -9.99 7.10 13.33
C SER A 61 -9.80 6.92 11.81
N LYS A 62 -8.58 6.63 11.37
CA LYS A 62 -8.21 6.43 9.96
C LYS A 62 -8.06 4.95 9.61
N GLY A 63 -8.19 4.04 10.57
CA GLY A 63 -7.87 2.62 10.42
C GLY A 63 -6.41 2.39 10.01
N LEU A 64 -5.46 3.14 10.57
CA LEU A 64 -4.03 3.07 10.26
C LEU A 64 -3.21 2.74 11.50
N CYS A 65 -2.19 1.91 11.33
CA CYS A 65 -1.40 1.42 12.46
C CYS A 65 -0.61 2.51 13.20
N PHE A 66 -0.34 3.68 12.59
CA PHE A 66 0.36 4.77 13.30
C PHE A 66 -0.45 5.40 14.42
N GLU A 67 -1.78 5.20 14.43
CA GLU A 67 -2.65 5.70 15.51
C GLU A 67 -2.65 4.76 16.72
N CYS A 68 -1.96 3.62 16.65
CA CYS A 68 -1.85 2.69 17.76
C CYS A 68 -0.77 3.13 18.74
N ASN A 69 -1.04 3.06 20.05
CA ASN A 69 -0.05 3.39 21.09
C ASN A 69 1.21 2.52 21.02
N ASP A 70 1.08 1.27 20.54
CA ASP A 70 2.21 0.34 20.39
C ASP A 70 2.98 0.52 19.07
N PHE A 71 2.71 1.58 18.30
CA PHE A 71 3.31 1.77 16.99
C PHE A 71 4.82 2.08 17.07
N PRO A 72 5.67 1.43 16.24
CA PRO A 72 5.35 0.31 15.36
C PRO A 72 5.36 -1.02 16.13
N CYS A 73 4.26 -1.76 16.18
CA CYS A 73 4.17 -2.97 17.01
C CYS A 73 4.93 -4.17 16.39
N ARG A 74 5.13 -5.25 17.15
CA ARG A 74 5.88 -6.46 16.71
C ARG A 74 5.38 -7.02 15.37
N ARG A 75 4.05 -7.14 15.21
CA ARG A 75 3.43 -7.71 13.99
C ARG A 75 3.73 -6.83 12.77
N LEU A 76 3.68 -5.51 12.93
CA LEU A 76 3.98 -4.56 11.84
C LEU A 76 5.46 -4.59 11.48
N ARG A 77 6.37 -4.58 12.47
CA ARG A 77 7.82 -4.66 12.24
C ARG A 77 8.22 -5.91 11.46
N GLN A 78 7.58 -7.05 11.73
CA GLN A 78 7.80 -8.28 10.98
C GLN A 78 7.33 -8.19 9.52
N LEU A 79 6.15 -7.59 9.28
CA LEU A 79 5.64 -7.37 7.93
C LEU A 79 6.54 -6.40 7.15
N ASP A 80 6.91 -5.28 7.78
CA ASP A 80 7.80 -4.26 7.23
C ASP A 80 9.15 -4.85 6.82
N LYS A 81 9.80 -5.64 7.70
CA LYS A 81 11.06 -6.33 7.37
C LYS A 81 10.94 -7.15 6.09
N ARG A 82 9.85 -7.93 5.93
CA ARG A 82 9.64 -8.70 4.69
C ARG A 82 9.46 -7.81 3.46
N TYR A 83 8.73 -6.71 3.60
CA TYR A 83 8.47 -5.80 2.48
C TYR A 83 9.72 -5.04 2.05
N ARG A 84 10.54 -4.58 2.99
CA ARG A 84 11.83 -3.96 2.68
C ARG A 84 12.76 -4.94 1.96
N LEU A 85 12.96 -6.12 2.53
CA LEU A 85 13.89 -7.11 1.98
C LEU A 85 13.45 -7.69 0.63
N LYS A 86 12.14 -7.86 0.40
CA LYS A 86 11.64 -8.55 -0.81
C LYS A 86 11.16 -7.61 -1.91
N TYR A 87 10.68 -6.43 -1.54
CA TYR A 87 9.96 -5.54 -2.46
C TYR A 87 10.54 -4.11 -2.50
N ASN A 88 11.56 -3.84 -1.69
CA ASN A 88 12.11 -2.50 -1.46
C ASN A 88 11.01 -1.49 -1.09
N GLU A 89 10.12 -1.88 -0.18
CA GLU A 89 9.05 -1.02 0.31
C GLU A 89 9.11 -0.88 1.83
N ASN A 90 9.14 0.36 2.32
CA ASN A 90 9.20 0.69 3.75
C ASN A 90 7.80 1.03 4.26
N LEU A 91 7.13 0.06 4.89
CA LEU A 91 5.75 0.19 5.35
C LEU A 91 5.64 1.12 6.56
N ILE A 92 6.57 1.00 7.50
CA ILE A 92 6.61 1.90 8.67
C ILE A 92 6.94 3.33 8.22
N GLY A 93 7.90 3.48 7.30
CA GLY A 93 8.23 4.78 6.71
C GLY A 93 7.06 5.40 5.95
N ASN A 94 6.26 4.59 5.24
CA ASN A 94 5.02 5.07 4.62
C ASN A 94 4.03 5.60 5.67
N LEU A 95 3.82 4.86 6.77
CA LEU A 95 2.94 5.30 7.86
C LEU A 95 3.42 6.59 8.52
N GLN A 96 4.73 6.72 8.77
CA GLN A 96 5.33 7.96 9.29
C GLN A 96 5.17 9.12 8.32
N ARG A 97 5.35 8.89 7.02
CA ARG A 97 5.11 9.91 5.99
C ARG A 97 3.64 10.33 5.99
N ILE A 98 2.70 9.38 5.99
CA ILE A 98 1.25 9.69 6.08
C ILE A 98 0.93 10.51 7.32
N GLN A 99 1.55 10.20 8.46
CA GLN A 99 1.38 10.99 9.70
C GLN A 99 1.87 12.43 9.53
N HIS A 100 2.96 12.63 8.79
CA HIS A 100 3.57 13.96 8.61
C HIS A 100 2.88 14.81 7.54
N ILE A 101 2.55 14.23 6.37
CA ILE A 101 2.06 14.97 5.20
C ILE A 101 0.58 14.71 4.86
N GLY A 102 -0.07 13.80 5.58
CA GLY A 102 -1.44 13.37 5.29
C GLY A 102 -1.54 12.33 4.17
N ILE A 103 -2.72 11.71 4.04
CA ILE A 103 -2.97 10.64 3.07
C ILE A 103 -2.94 11.18 1.64
N ASP A 104 -3.53 12.35 1.38
CA ASP A 104 -3.65 12.89 0.03
C ASP A 104 -2.28 13.20 -0.59
N GLN A 105 -1.40 13.88 0.16
CA GLN A 105 -0.04 14.14 -0.31
C GLN A 105 0.78 12.85 -0.43
N PHE A 106 0.57 11.88 0.47
CA PHE A 106 1.18 10.57 0.35
C PHE A 106 0.71 9.82 -0.90
N MET A 107 -0.57 9.90 -1.25
CA MET A 107 -1.11 9.29 -2.46
C MET A 107 -0.53 9.90 -3.73
N ALA A 108 -0.41 11.24 -3.78
CA ALA A 108 0.27 11.91 -4.89
C ALA A 108 1.73 11.45 -5.04
N PHE A 109 2.46 11.37 -3.92
CA PHE A 109 3.82 10.81 -3.90
C PHE A 109 3.87 9.35 -4.40
N GLN A 110 2.95 8.50 -3.94
CA GLN A 110 2.89 7.10 -4.37
C GLN A 110 2.50 6.95 -5.84
N GLN A 111 1.65 7.82 -6.38
CA GLN A 111 1.26 7.79 -7.79
C GLN A 111 2.47 8.02 -8.69
N LEU A 112 3.33 8.98 -8.35
CA LEU A 112 4.60 9.22 -9.04
C LEU A 112 5.57 8.05 -8.87
N LYS A 113 5.77 7.60 -7.62
CA LYS A 113 6.70 6.49 -7.30
C LYS A 113 6.36 5.20 -8.06
N TRP A 114 5.08 4.89 -8.23
CA TRP A 114 4.62 3.65 -8.85
C TRP A 114 4.27 3.81 -10.32
N GLN A 115 4.70 4.89 -10.97
CA GLN A 115 4.55 5.06 -12.41
C GLN A 115 5.81 4.57 -13.15
N CYS A 116 5.63 3.85 -14.25
CA CYS A 116 6.74 3.46 -15.10
C CYS A 116 7.29 4.69 -15.84
N ALA A 117 8.57 5.02 -15.62
CA ALA A 117 9.23 6.14 -16.29
C ALA A 117 9.27 6.02 -17.83
N HIS A 118 9.20 4.80 -18.37
CA HIS A 118 9.28 4.57 -19.81
C HIS A 118 7.93 4.62 -20.54
N CYS A 119 6.84 4.19 -19.91
CA CYS A 119 5.54 4.06 -20.59
C CYS A 119 4.35 4.59 -19.79
N GLY A 120 4.58 5.18 -18.61
CA GLY A 120 3.53 5.74 -17.77
C GLY A 120 2.61 4.73 -17.09
N ALA A 121 2.77 3.42 -17.34
CA ALA A 121 1.92 2.39 -16.75
C ALA A 121 2.14 2.23 -15.24
N LEU A 122 1.08 1.83 -14.53
CA LEU A 122 1.15 1.53 -13.10
C LEU A 122 2.01 0.29 -12.83
N LEU A 123 3.02 0.45 -11.98
CA LEU A 123 3.94 -0.60 -11.55
C LEU A 123 3.36 -1.42 -10.39
N SER A 124 3.85 -2.65 -10.27
CA SER A 124 3.56 -3.54 -9.15
C SER A 124 4.71 -3.54 -8.15
N VAL A 125 4.40 -3.37 -6.87
CA VAL A 125 5.38 -3.54 -5.78
C VAL A 125 6.00 -4.93 -5.73
N HIS A 126 5.34 -5.93 -6.33
CA HIS A 126 5.80 -7.32 -6.33
C HIS A 126 6.46 -7.76 -7.64
N ARG A 127 6.76 -6.84 -8.57
CA ARG A 127 7.43 -7.16 -9.84
C ARG A 127 8.67 -6.29 -10.01
N PRO A 128 9.81 -6.86 -10.43
CA PRO A 128 11.00 -6.08 -10.74
C PRO A 128 10.89 -5.33 -12.07
N ASN A 129 9.97 -5.73 -12.97
CA ASN A 129 9.79 -5.15 -14.30
C ASN A 129 8.35 -4.66 -14.52
N CYS A 130 8.20 -3.64 -15.34
CA CYS A 130 6.91 -3.15 -15.81
C CYS A 130 6.19 -4.23 -16.62
N LYS A 131 4.95 -4.56 -16.25
CA LYS A 131 4.15 -5.57 -16.96
C LYS A 131 3.81 -5.14 -18.40
N GLN A 132 3.77 -3.83 -18.66
CA GLN A 132 3.38 -3.28 -19.97
C GLN A 132 4.55 -3.24 -20.97
N CYS A 133 5.72 -2.75 -20.56
CA CYS A 133 6.86 -2.53 -21.48
C CYS A 133 8.09 -3.40 -21.18
N GLY A 134 8.07 -4.20 -20.11
CA GLY A 134 9.18 -5.09 -19.74
C GLY A 134 10.40 -4.41 -19.11
N LYS A 135 10.50 -3.08 -19.16
CA LYS A 135 11.62 -2.34 -18.57
C LYS A 135 11.68 -2.53 -17.04
N PRO A 136 12.90 -2.60 -16.46
CA PRO A 136 13.05 -2.72 -15.02
C PRO A 136 12.44 -1.51 -14.31
N ARG A 137 11.96 -1.72 -13.08
CA ARG A 137 11.60 -0.63 -12.17
C ARG A 137 12.90 0.07 -11.78
N GLU A 138 12.93 1.38 -11.96
CA GLU A 138 13.97 2.22 -11.39
C GLU A 138 13.89 2.10 -9.86
N THR A 139 14.88 1.44 -9.26
CA THR A 139 15.08 1.51 -7.81
C THR A 139 15.81 2.81 -7.54
N ALA A 140 15.30 3.62 -6.61
CA ALA A 140 16.09 4.69 -6.04
C ALA A 140 17.18 4.04 -5.17
N GLU A 141 18.23 3.54 -5.82
CA GLU A 141 19.47 3.07 -5.21
C GLU A 141 20.60 3.88 -5.86
N GLY A 142 20.88 5.01 -5.22
CA GLY A 142 22.21 5.59 -5.08
C GLY A 142 22.48 5.67 -3.59
#